data_AF-A0A958BNV0-F1
#
_entry.id   AF-A0A958BNV0-F1
#
_cell.length_a   1.000
_cell.length_b   1.000
_cell.length_c   1.000
_cell.angle_alpha   90.00
_cell.angle_beta   90.00
_cell.angle_gamma   90.00
#
_symmetry.space_group_name_H-M   'P 1'
#
loop_
_entity.id
_entity.type
_entity.pdbx_description
1 polymer ?
#
loop_
_entity_poly.entity_id
_entity_poly.type
_entity_poly.pdbx_seq_one_letter_code
_entity_poly.pdbx_strand_id
1 'polypeptide(L)'
;ELPTTLLKIGLMYMAAPEGFHGDPGAAIEHLELARALASSGSEEYFRSVAALGFASGMDGDLESAAQYFEEALTLRPNEPALQFLSGYFALESGKFDLAITRLRESLESGVCTKEAYGALGEAYGALGEEKTAEKFRALFESTSGAKPCEASYFIWKSETRLGEIQAMLKSLRPAP
;
A
#
# COMPACT_ATOMS: atom_id res chain seq x y z
N GLU A 1 10.40 18.95 -6.22
CA GLU A 1 11.40 18.42 -7.16
C GLU A 1 10.73 17.38 -8.05
N LEU A 2 11.28 17.07 -9.22
CA LEU A 2 10.65 16.19 -10.21
C LEU A 2 10.26 14.79 -9.65
N PRO A 3 11.08 14.10 -8.83
CA PRO A 3 10.70 12.82 -8.23
C PRO A 3 9.46 12.94 -7.33
N THR A 4 9.40 13.99 -6.51
CA THR A 4 8.25 14.27 -5.65
C THR A 4 6.97 14.52 -6.46
N THR A 5 7.07 15.21 -7.59
CA THR A 5 5.93 15.48 -8.47
C THR A 5 5.42 14.19 -9.12
N LEU A 6 6.32 13.34 -9.61
CA LEU A 6 5.98 12.05 -10.21
C LEU A 6 5.34 11.11 -9.19
N LEU A 7 5.89 11.05 -7.97
CA LEU A 7 5.29 10.32 -6.85
C LEU A 7 3.84 10.77 -6.62
N LYS A 8 3.59 12.08 -6.53
CA LYS A 8 2.24 12.63 -6.32
C LYS A 8 1.28 12.28 -7.46
N ILE A 9 1.73 12.29 -8.71
CA ILE A 9 0.91 11.90 -9.86
C ILE A 9 0.55 10.41 -9.77
N GLY A 10 1.52 9.54 -9.46
CA GLY A 10 1.28 8.12 -9.27
C GLY A 10 0.25 7.84 -8.16
N LEU A 11 0.39 8.51 -7.00
CA LEU A 11 -0.57 8.40 -5.90
C LEU A 11 -1.98 8.87 -6.30
N MET A 12 -2.11 9.87 -7.17
CA MET A 12 -3.41 10.35 -7.68
C MET A 12 -4.11 9.29 -8.54
N TYR A 13 -3.38 8.63 -9.44
CA TYR A 13 -3.95 7.56 -10.26
C TYR A 13 -4.48 6.40 -9.41
N MET A 14 -3.91 6.19 -8.22
CA MET A 14 -4.44 5.23 -7.24
C MET A 14 -5.64 5.76 -6.44
N ALA A 15 -5.73 7.08 -6.18
CA ALA A 15 -6.64 7.66 -5.20
C ALA A 15 -8.11 7.80 -5.64
N ALA A 16 -8.49 7.36 -6.86
CA ALA A 16 -9.88 7.25 -7.33
C ALA A 16 -10.81 8.39 -6.85
N PRO A 17 -10.50 9.68 -7.10
CA PRO A 17 -11.40 10.76 -6.71
C PRO A 17 -12.78 10.56 -7.37
N GLU A 18 -13.83 10.90 -6.63
CA GLU A 18 -15.25 10.59 -6.92
C GLU A 18 -15.58 10.47 -8.42
N GLY A 19 -15.94 9.26 -8.85
CA GLY A 19 -16.37 8.97 -10.23
C GLY A 19 -15.29 8.42 -11.17
N PHE A 20 -14.05 8.25 -10.71
CA PHE A 20 -13.01 7.52 -11.45
C PHE A 20 -12.67 6.20 -10.75
N HIS A 21 -12.58 5.10 -11.51
CA HIS A 21 -11.86 3.91 -11.06
C HIS A 21 -10.37 4.26 -11.00
N GLY A 22 -9.68 3.87 -9.94
CA GLY A 22 -8.22 4.00 -9.87
C GLY A 22 -7.57 3.26 -11.05
N ASP A 23 -6.51 3.83 -11.60
CA ASP A 23 -5.74 3.24 -12.70
C ASP A 23 -4.35 2.84 -12.16
N PRO A 24 -4.22 1.63 -11.59
CA PRO A 24 -2.96 1.19 -11.01
C PRO A 24 -1.84 1.08 -12.07
N GLY A 25 -2.16 0.74 -13.32
CA GLY A 25 -1.21 0.72 -14.42
C GLY A 25 -0.60 2.11 -14.68
N ALA A 26 -1.44 3.14 -14.81
CA ALA A 26 -0.96 4.51 -14.97
C ALA A 26 -0.21 5.02 -13.72
N ALA A 27 -0.58 4.55 -12.53
CA ALA A 27 0.16 4.86 -11.31
C ALA A 27 1.59 4.29 -11.37
N ILE A 28 1.74 3.03 -11.76
CA ILE A 28 3.03 2.32 -11.84
C ILE A 28 4.02 3.09 -12.73
N GLU A 29 3.60 3.55 -13.90
CA GLU A 29 4.47 4.30 -14.81
C GLU A 29 5.11 5.53 -14.15
N HIS A 30 4.32 6.31 -13.43
CA HIS A 30 4.78 7.53 -12.77
C HIS A 30 5.63 7.24 -11.54
N LEU A 31 5.26 6.21 -10.78
CA LEU A 31 6.00 5.79 -9.58
C LEU A 31 7.36 5.19 -9.93
N GLU A 32 7.48 4.49 -11.06
CA GLU A 32 8.77 3.98 -11.55
C GLU A 32 9.73 5.11 -11.91
N LEU A 33 9.23 6.13 -12.61
CA LEU A 33 10.02 7.33 -12.90
C LEU A 33 10.39 8.07 -11.61
N ALA A 34 9.49 8.14 -10.63
CA ALA A 34 9.78 8.74 -9.33
C ALA A 34 10.90 7.99 -8.59
N ARG A 35 10.84 6.65 -8.58
CA ARG A 35 11.88 5.78 -8.01
C ARG A 35 13.23 5.98 -8.70
N ALA A 36 13.25 5.94 -10.04
CA ALA A 36 14.48 6.04 -10.84
C ALA A 36 15.21 7.37 -10.67
N LEU A 37 14.47 8.47 -10.41
CA LEU A 37 15.02 9.80 -10.24
C LEU A 37 15.31 10.16 -8.78
N ALA A 38 14.77 9.41 -7.82
CA ALA A 38 15.02 9.63 -6.41
C ALA A 38 16.39 9.05 -6.01
N SER A 39 17.10 9.75 -5.13
CA SER A 39 18.33 9.23 -4.54
C SER A 39 18.03 7.98 -3.72
N SER A 40 18.80 6.90 -3.94
CA SER A 40 18.68 5.66 -3.16
C SER A 40 18.75 5.95 -1.66
N GLY A 41 17.71 5.55 -0.91
CA GLY A 41 17.60 5.78 0.53
C GLY A 41 16.91 7.10 0.93
N SER A 42 16.47 7.94 -0.02
CA SER A 42 15.63 9.10 0.30
C SER A 42 14.21 8.69 0.72
N GLU A 43 13.49 9.60 1.37
CA GLU A 43 12.07 9.42 1.70
C GLU A 43 11.25 9.20 0.42
N GLU A 44 11.52 9.94 -0.64
CA GLU A 44 10.85 9.82 -1.94
C GLU A 44 11.09 8.46 -2.58
N TYR A 45 12.32 7.95 -2.50
CA TYR A 45 12.64 6.61 -3.00
C TYR A 45 11.81 5.56 -2.26
N PHE A 46 11.87 5.58 -0.92
CA PHE A 46 11.09 4.67 -0.08
C PHE A 46 9.58 4.74 -0.38
N ARG A 47 9.02 5.96 -0.46
CA ARG A 47 7.59 6.16 -0.74
C ARG A 47 7.20 5.71 -2.13
N SER A 48 8.07 5.88 -3.13
CA SER A 48 7.82 5.44 -4.50
C SER A 48 7.79 3.91 -4.59
N VAL A 49 8.75 3.24 -3.95
CA VAL A 49 8.79 1.77 -3.88
C VAL A 49 7.58 1.21 -3.11
N ALA A 50 7.25 1.79 -1.96
CA ALA A 50 6.06 1.41 -1.19
C ALA A 50 4.76 1.56 -2.00
N ALA A 51 4.64 2.67 -2.73
CA ALA A 51 3.50 2.93 -3.60
C ALA A 51 3.45 1.98 -4.80
N LEU A 52 4.61 1.61 -5.38
CA LEU A 52 4.69 0.61 -6.45
C LEU A 52 4.20 -0.77 -5.98
N GLY A 53 4.57 -1.17 -4.75
CA GLY A 53 4.09 -2.41 -4.15
C GLY A 53 2.57 -2.44 -4.04
N PHE A 54 1.98 -1.36 -3.54
CA PHE A 54 0.53 -1.22 -3.46
C PHE A 54 -0.13 -1.18 -4.84
N ALA A 55 0.38 -0.38 -5.77
CA ALA A 55 -0.16 -0.26 -7.12
C ALA A 55 -0.14 -1.59 -7.87
N SER A 56 0.97 -2.32 -7.81
CA SER A 56 1.13 -3.63 -8.46
C SER A 56 0.16 -4.66 -7.86
N GLY A 57 -0.03 -4.64 -6.53
CA GLY A 57 -0.99 -5.50 -5.87
C GLY A 57 -2.43 -5.22 -6.30
N MET A 58 -2.79 -3.93 -6.43
CA MET A 58 -4.08 -3.50 -6.95
C MET A 58 -4.29 -3.84 -8.43
N ASP A 59 -3.22 -3.87 -9.23
CA ASP A 59 -3.22 -4.31 -10.63
C ASP A 59 -3.33 -5.83 -10.77
N GLY A 60 -3.16 -6.58 -9.68
CA GLY A 60 -3.13 -8.04 -9.66
C GLY A 60 -1.75 -8.64 -9.96
N ASP A 61 -0.73 -7.83 -10.22
CA ASP A 61 0.67 -8.27 -10.28
C ASP A 61 1.24 -8.46 -8.86
N LEU A 62 0.80 -9.55 -8.25
CA LEU A 62 1.16 -9.92 -6.89
C LEU A 62 2.64 -10.30 -6.73
N GLU A 63 3.31 -10.70 -7.82
CA GLU A 63 4.74 -11.01 -7.79
C GLU A 63 5.56 -9.72 -7.68
N SER A 64 5.30 -8.73 -8.54
CA SER A 64 5.94 -7.42 -8.46
C SER A 64 5.60 -6.72 -7.15
N ALA A 65 4.36 -6.83 -6.68
CA ALA A 65 3.94 -6.29 -5.38
C ALA A 65 4.84 -6.79 -4.24
N ALA A 66 5.05 -8.11 -4.17
CA ALA A 66 5.89 -8.72 -3.16
C ALA A 66 7.35 -8.24 -3.25
N GLN A 67 7.90 -8.10 -4.46
CA GLN A 67 9.27 -7.60 -4.64
C GLN A 67 9.42 -6.16 -4.13
N TYR A 68 8.48 -5.27 -4.47
CA TYR A 68 8.52 -3.88 -4.00
C TYR A 68 8.30 -3.77 -2.50
N PHE A 69 7.43 -4.59 -1.89
CA PHE A 69 7.28 -4.58 -0.44
C PHE A 69 8.54 -5.06 0.27
N GLU A 70 9.22 -6.10 -0.21
CA GLU A 70 10.49 -6.54 0.37
C GLU A 70 11.60 -5.48 0.19
N GLU A 71 11.62 -4.79 -0.95
CA GLU A 71 12.54 -3.65 -1.17
C GLU A 71 12.26 -2.52 -0.17
N ALA A 72 10.99 -2.11 0.00
CA ALA A 72 10.61 -1.07 0.95
C ALA A 72 10.89 -1.48 2.41
N LEU A 73 10.64 -2.73 2.78
CA LEU A 73 10.95 -3.29 4.10
C LEU A 73 12.46 -3.43 4.33
N THR A 74 13.29 -3.59 3.29
CA THR A 74 14.75 -3.53 3.43
C THR A 74 15.21 -2.13 3.86
N LEU A 75 14.54 -1.08 3.37
CA LEU A 75 14.82 0.31 3.76
C LEU A 75 14.26 0.64 5.15
N ARG A 76 13.07 0.12 5.48
CA ARG A 76 12.41 0.31 6.78
C ARG A 76 11.80 -1.01 7.28
N PRO A 77 12.58 -1.83 8.00
CA PRO A 77 12.14 -3.17 8.43
C PRO A 77 10.95 -3.16 9.40
N ASN A 78 10.81 -2.08 10.16
CA ASN A 78 9.83 -1.97 11.24
C ASN A 78 8.70 -1.00 10.86
N GLU A 79 8.30 -0.97 9.59
CA GLU A 79 7.23 -0.09 9.12
C GLU A 79 5.88 -0.81 9.16
N PRO A 80 5.01 -0.58 10.17
CA PRO A 80 3.91 -1.50 10.43
C PRO A 80 2.81 -1.51 9.37
N ALA A 81 2.59 -0.37 8.71
CA ALA A 81 1.63 -0.29 7.61
C ALA A 81 2.14 -1.04 6.36
N LEU A 82 3.46 -1.13 6.14
CA LEU A 82 4.02 -1.99 5.09
C LEU A 82 3.90 -3.47 5.45
N GLN A 83 4.08 -3.83 6.72
CA GLN A 83 3.85 -5.20 7.19
C GLN A 83 2.39 -5.61 6.94
N PHE A 84 1.43 -4.72 7.23
CA PHE A 84 0.03 -4.97 6.90
C PHE A 84 -0.19 -5.16 5.39
N LEU A 85 0.29 -4.23 4.55
CA LEU A 85 0.09 -4.30 3.09
C LEU A 85 0.74 -5.54 2.47
N SER A 86 1.98 -5.86 2.88
CA SER A 86 2.68 -7.08 2.46
C SER A 86 1.88 -8.33 2.87
N GLY A 87 1.37 -8.37 4.09
CA GLY A 87 0.53 -9.46 4.57
C GLY A 87 -0.80 -9.59 3.83
N TYR A 88 -1.45 -8.46 3.54
CA TYR A 88 -2.70 -8.41 2.78
C TYR A 88 -2.51 -8.95 1.35
N PHE A 89 -1.51 -8.47 0.61
CA PHE A 89 -1.29 -8.98 -0.75
C PHE A 89 -0.68 -10.40 -0.76
N ALA A 90 0.01 -10.82 0.31
CA ALA A 90 0.40 -12.22 0.48
C ALA A 90 -0.83 -13.13 0.65
N LEU A 91 -1.87 -12.68 1.36
CA LEU A 91 -3.15 -13.40 1.47
C LEU A 91 -3.80 -13.53 0.09
N GLU A 92 -3.92 -12.43 -0.67
CA GLU A 92 -4.46 -12.44 -2.04
C GLU A 92 -3.64 -13.37 -2.96
N SER A 93 -2.33 -13.51 -2.70
CA SER A 93 -1.43 -14.43 -3.43
C SER A 93 -1.56 -15.90 -3.01
N GLY A 94 -2.40 -16.22 -2.02
CA GLY A 94 -2.48 -17.55 -1.42
C GLY A 94 -1.25 -17.95 -0.58
N LYS A 95 -0.35 -17.01 -0.27
CA LYS A 95 0.84 -17.24 0.56
C LYS A 95 0.46 -17.08 2.03
N PHE A 96 -0.42 -17.95 2.53
CA PHE A 96 -1.09 -17.81 3.82
C PHE A 96 -0.12 -17.75 5.01
N ASP A 97 0.95 -18.54 5.01
CA ASP A 97 1.94 -18.51 6.10
C ASP A 97 2.64 -17.14 6.19
N LEU A 98 3.06 -16.59 5.05
CA LEU A 98 3.67 -15.26 4.98
C LEU A 98 2.67 -14.17 5.39
N ALA A 99 1.43 -14.28 4.92
CA ALA A 99 0.36 -13.37 5.30
C ALA A 99 0.19 -13.33 6.82
N ILE A 100 0.11 -14.50 7.46
CA ILE A 100 -0.02 -14.61 8.92
C ILE A 100 1.16 -13.95 9.65
N THR A 101 2.39 -14.22 9.23
CA THR A 101 3.58 -13.61 9.84
C THR A 101 3.52 -12.08 9.76
N ARG A 102 3.33 -11.55 8.55
CA ARG A 102 3.33 -10.10 8.27
C ARG A 102 2.18 -9.35 8.94
N LEU A 103 0.98 -9.94 8.93
CA LEU A 103 -0.18 -9.36 9.60
C LEU A 103 -0.01 -9.34 11.13
N ARG A 104 0.60 -10.38 11.72
CA ARG A 104 0.91 -10.38 13.17
C ARG A 104 1.94 -9.32 13.54
N GLU A 105 2.97 -9.12 12.72
CA GLU A 105 3.96 -8.03 12.91
C GLU A 105 3.26 -6.65 12.88
N SER A 106 2.30 -6.45 11.97
CA SER A 106 1.54 -5.18 11.91
C SER A 106 0.73 -4.94 13.19
N LEU A 107 0.12 -5.99 13.76
CA LEU A 107 -0.70 -5.91 14.98
C LEU A 107 0.07 -5.48 16.22
N GLU A 108 1.38 -5.77 16.31
CA GLU A 108 2.22 -5.34 17.44
C GLU A 108 2.27 -3.81 17.59
N SER A 109 2.08 -3.08 16.48
CA SER A 109 2.07 -1.62 16.46
C SER A 109 0.69 -0.99 16.71
N GLY A 110 -0.38 -1.77 16.59
CA GLY A 110 -1.77 -1.29 16.61
C GLY A 110 -2.24 -0.59 15.32
N VAL A 111 -1.42 -0.52 14.27
CA VAL A 111 -1.80 0.05 12.95
C VAL A 111 -2.62 -0.98 12.15
N CYS A 112 -3.68 -0.52 11.47
CA CYS A 112 -4.59 -1.36 10.67
C CYS A 112 -5.16 -2.56 11.46
N THR A 113 -5.35 -2.42 12.78
CA THR A 113 -5.67 -3.54 13.68
C THR A 113 -6.92 -4.30 13.26
N LYS A 114 -7.98 -3.57 12.92
CA LYS A 114 -9.26 -4.18 12.54
C LYS A 114 -9.08 -4.97 11.24
N GLU A 115 -8.52 -4.33 10.23
CA GLU A 115 -8.26 -4.90 8.91
C GLU A 115 -7.35 -6.13 9.00
N ALA A 116 -6.30 -6.07 9.84
CA ALA A 116 -5.41 -7.20 10.09
C ALA A 116 -6.11 -8.40 10.73
N TYR A 117 -7.06 -8.18 11.65
CA TYR A 117 -7.89 -9.28 12.18
C TYR A 117 -8.77 -9.92 11.12
N GLY A 118 -9.36 -9.13 10.21
CA GLY A 118 -10.12 -9.66 9.08
C GLY A 118 -9.26 -10.56 8.19
N ALA A 119 -8.12 -10.04 7.74
CA ALA A 119 -7.18 -10.76 6.89
C ALA A 119 -6.60 -12.01 7.56
N LEU A 120 -6.30 -11.97 8.87
CA LEU A 120 -5.88 -13.17 9.61
C LEU A 120 -7.00 -14.21 9.70
N GLY A 121 -8.24 -13.78 9.92
CA GLY A 121 -9.39 -14.68 9.93
C GLY A 121 -9.56 -15.42 8.60
N GLU A 122 -9.34 -14.73 7.49
CA GLU A 122 -9.35 -15.32 6.15
C GLU A 122 -8.17 -16.28 5.92
N ALA A 123 -6.95 -15.86 6.27
CA ALA A 123 -5.74 -16.67 6.12
C ALA A 123 -5.83 -18.00 6.90
N TYR A 124 -6.23 -17.94 8.18
CA TYR A 124 -6.40 -19.14 9.00
C TYR A 124 -7.55 -20.03 8.51
N GLY A 125 -8.63 -19.43 7.99
CA GLY A 125 -9.73 -20.19 7.38
C GLY A 125 -9.27 -20.95 6.14
N ALA A 126 -8.46 -20.32 5.29
CA ALA A 126 -7.89 -20.95 4.09
C ALA A 126 -6.95 -22.12 4.42
N LEU A 127 -6.23 -22.04 5.55
CA LEU A 127 -5.40 -23.14 6.07
C LEU A 127 -6.20 -24.25 6.79
N GLY A 128 -7.52 -24.08 6.94
CA GLY A 128 -8.39 -25.03 7.65
C GLY A 128 -8.33 -24.93 9.18
N GLU A 129 -7.69 -23.89 9.73
CA GLU A 129 -7.65 -23.61 11.16
C GLU A 129 -8.90 -22.85 11.64
N GLU A 130 -10.08 -23.46 11.46
CA GLU A 130 -11.37 -22.76 11.65
C GLU A 130 -11.52 -22.15 13.05
N LYS A 131 -11.05 -22.85 14.10
CA LYS A 131 -11.09 -22.33 15.48
C LYS A 131 -10.27 -21.05 15.65
N THR A 132 -9.16 -20.91 14.93
CA THR A 132 -8.33 -19.71 14.95
C THR A 132 -8.97 -18.62 14.11
N ALA A 133 -9.51 -18.97 12.94
CA ALA A 133 -10.24 -18.08 12.06
C ALA A 133 -11.44 -17.42 12.78
N GLU A 134 -12.28 -18.21 13.46
CA GLU A 134 -13.45 -17.72 14.22
C GLU A 134 -13.04 -16.69 15.28
N LYS A 135 -11.92 -16.92 16.00
CA LYS A 135 -11.41 -15.95 16.98
C LYS A 135 -11.07 -14.62 16.33
N PHE A 136 -10.36 -14.64 15.21
CA PHE A 136 -9.98 -13.42 14.51
C PHE A 136 -11.18 -12.71 13.85
N ARG A 137 -12.16 -13.44 13.34
CA ARG A 137 -13.44 -12.86 12.86
C ARG A 137 -14.21 -12.17 14.01
N ALA A 138 -14.29 -12.79 15.18
CA ALA A 138 -14.91 -12.16 16.36
C ALA A 138 -14.13 -10.90 16.82
N LEU A 139 -12.80 -10.91 16.73
CA LEU A 139 -11.97 -9.73 17.00
C LEU A 139 -12.22 -8.62 15.97
N PHE A 140 -12.35 -8.95 14.69
CA PHE A 140 -12.73 -7.99 13.64
C PHE A 140 -14.08 -7.32 13.94
N GLU A 141 -15.09 -8.10 14.30
CA GLU A 141 -16.44 -7.59 14.60
C GLU A 141 -16.49 -6.72 15.85
N SER A 142 -15.81 -7.15 16.92
CA SER A 142 -15.78 -6.43 18.21
C SER A 142 -14.86 -5.20 18.20
N THR A 143 -13.95 -5.09 17.23
CA THR A 143 -13.06 -3.94 17.11
C THR A 143 -13.82 -2.75 16.51
N SER A 144 -14.14 -1.78 17.37
CA SER A 144 -14.69 -0.48 17.02
C SER A 144 -13.72 0.63 17.41
N GLY A 145 -13.57 1.67 16.57
CA GLY A 145 -12.70 2.81 16.89
C GLY A 145 -11.19 2.53 16.77
N ALA A 146 -10.78 1.40 16.17
CA ALA A 146 -9.42 1.24 15.71
C ALA A 146 -9.09 2.33 14.69
N LYS A 147 -7.84 2.80 14.70
CA LYS A 147 -7.36 3.71 13.67
C LYS A 147 -7.58 3.02 12.32
N PRO A 148 -8.33 3.64 11.38
CA PRO A 148 -8.46 3.12 10.02
C PRO A 148 -7.08 2.84 9.46
N CYS A 149 -6.98 1.90 8.55
CA CYS A 149 -5.69 1.59 7.98
C CYS A 149 -5.06 2.84 7.35
N GLU A 150 -4.07 3.37 8.05
CA GLU A 150 -3.16 4.42 7.61
C GLU A 150 -2.22 3.86 6.52
N ALA A 151 -2.54 2.77 5.82
CA ALA A 151 -2.03 2.56 4.46
C ALA A 151 -2.36 3.78 3.57
N SER A 152 -3.51 4.41 3.86
CA SER A 152 -3.82 5.75 3.38
C SER A 152 -2.80 6.81 3.82
N TYR A 153 -2.07 6.70 4.93
CA TYR A 153 -1.04 7.66 5.34
C TYR A 153 0.15 7.72 4.38
N PHE A 154 0.55 6.61 3.72
CA PHE A 154 1.57 6.64 2.65
C PHE A 154 1.08 7.32 1.37
N ILE A 155 -0.20 7.11 1.04
CA ILE A 155 -0.86 7.52 -0.22
C ILE A 155 -1.48 8.93 -0.12
N TRP A 156 -2.02 9.31 1.03
CA TRP A 156 -2.88 10.49 1.27
C TRP A 156 -2.25 11.58 2.13
N LYS A 157 -1.11 11.35 2.81
CA LYS A 157 -0.30 12.45 3.36
C LYS A 157 0.52 13.15 2.26
N SER A 158 0.00 13.15 1.04
CA SER A 158 0.27 14.20 0.08
C SER A 158 -0.90 15.18 0.26
N GLU A 159 -0.67 16.31 0.93
CA GLU A 159 -1.59 17.46 0.98
C GLU A 159 -1.83 18.08 -0.41
N THR A 160 -1.63 17.33 -1.48
CA THR A 160 -1.64 17.86 -2.82
C THR A 160 -3.08 17.91 -3.27
N ARG A 161 -3.69 19.09 -3.15
CA ARG A 161 -5.00 19.38 -3.74
C ARG A 161 -4.97 19.01 -5.22
N LEU A 162 -6.02 18.36 -5.70
CA LEU A 162 -6.25 18.03 -7.11
C LEU A 162 -5.91 19.21 -8.05
N GLY A 163 -6.20 20.45 -7.60
CA GLY A 163 -5.89 21.67 -8.34
C GLY A 163 -4.39 22.00 -8.50
N GLU A 164 -3.55 21.69 -7.52
CA GLU A 164 -2.10 21.92 -7.62
C GLU A 164 -1.45 20.92 -8.59
N ILE A 165 -1.97 19.69 -8.65
CA ILE A 165 -1.51 18.67 -9.58
C ILE A 165 -1.97 18.96 -11.00
N GLN A 166 -3.22 19.39 -11.20
CA GLN A 166 -3.71 19.82 -12.52
C GLN A 166 -2.89 20.99 -13.07
N ALA A 167 -2.49 21.94 -12.20
CA ALA A 167 -1.59 23.01 -12.58
C ALA A 167 -0.19 22.48 -12.96
N MET A 168 0.36 21.53 -12.20
CA MET A 168 1.65 20.88 -12.51
C MET A 168 1.62 20.11 -13.84
N LEU A 169 0.58 19.30 -14.09
CA LEU A 169 0.40 18.57 -15.36
C LEU A 169 0.29 19.52 -16.55
N LYS A 170 -0.36 20.68 -16.38
CA LYS A 170 -0.43 21.72 -17.41
C LYS A 170 0.94 22.37 -17.68
N SER A 171 1.77 22.54 -16.65
CA SER A 171 3.13 23.07 -16.81
C SER A 171 4.14 22.08 -17.39
N LEU A 172 3.87 20.77 -17.29
CA LEU A 172 4.72 19.70 -17.81
C LEU A 172 4.42 19.35 -19.27
N ARG A 173 3.28 19.78 -19.83
CA ARG A 173 3.06 19.67 -21.28
C ARG A 173 4.06 20.56 -22.00
N PRO A 174 4.82 20.04 -22.99
CA PRO A 174 5.56 20.90 -23.88
C PRO A 174 4.59 21.87 -24.55
N ALA A 175 4.96 23.15 -24.62
CA ALA A 175 4.21 24.14 -25.38
C ALA A 175 4.05 23.66 -26.85
N PRO A 176 2.90 23.95 -27.49
CA PRO A 176 2.64 23.52 -28.87
C PRO A 176 3.67 24.06 -29.86
#